data_AF-A0A8S3IFK7-F1
#
_entry.id   AF-A0A8S3IFK7-F1
#
_cell.length_a   1.000
_cell.length_b   1.000
_cell.length_c   1.000
_cell.angle_alpha   90.00
_cell.angle_beta   90.00
_cell.angle_gamma   90.00
#
_symmetry.space_group_name_H-M   'P 1'
#
loop_
_entity.id
_entity.type
_entity.pdbx_description
1 polymer ?
#
loop_
_entity_poly.entity_id
_entity_poly.type
_entity_poly.pdbx_seq_one_letter_code
_entity_poly.pdbx_strand_id
1 'polypeptide(L)'
;GQKAVPEWLNDDKRKKLKKEADMKQRIELIQGFEMPMLSSCIQMTRDGQYIFVTGAYKPRVRCYDVNELSLKFERCFDNECIQMKILSEDYSK
;
A
#
# COMPACT_ATOMS: atom_id res chain seq x y z
N GLY A 1 -25.08 9.41 -5.48
CA GLY A 1 -25.59 10.11 -6.69
C GLY A 1 -24.47 10.93 -7.27
N GLN A 2 -24.05 10.64 -8.51
CA GLN A 2 -23.03 11.44 -9.19
C GLN A 2 -23.65 12.79 -9.57
N LYS A 3 -23.10 13.89 -9.06
CA LYS A 3 -23.52 15.24 -9.44
C LYS A 3 -23.12 15.46 -10.90
N ALA A 4 -24.10 15.52 -11.79
CA ALA A 4 -23.86 15.80 -13.21
C ALA A 4 -23.17 17.16 -13.35
N VAL A 5 -22.07 17.20 -14.10
CA VAL A 5 -21.31 18.43 -14.33
C VAL A 5 -22.07 19.27 -15.38
N PRO A 6 -22.46 20.52 -15.08
CA PRO A 6 -23.25 21.34 -16.01
C PRO A 6 -22.56 21.56 -17.37
N GLU A 7 -23.35 21.73 -18.42
CA GLU A 7 -22.86 21.93 -19.81
C GLU A 7 -22.26 23.30 -20.07
N TRP A 8 -22.65 24.34 -19.33
CA TRP A 8 -22.13 25.70 -19.49
C TRP A 8 -20.74 25.91 -18.88
N LEU A 9 -20.15 24.89 -18.26
CA LEU A 9 -18.89 25.00 -17.54
C LEU A 9 -17.69 24.80 -18.47
N ASN A 10 -16.77 25.77 -18.53
CA ASN A 10 -15.53 25.66 -19.31
C ASN A 10 -14.77 24.34 -19.03
N ASP A 11 -14.16 23.77 -20.08
CA ASP A 11 -13.50 22.46 -20.03
C ASP A 11 -12.42 22.33 -18.94
N ASP A 12 -11.70 23.41 -18.62
CA ASP A 12 -10.69 23.41 -17.55
C ASP A 12 -11.32 23.21 -16.16
N LYS A 13 -12.47 23.85 -15.90
CA LYS A 13 -13.20 23.67 -14.65
C LYS A 13 -13.80 22.26 -14.58
N ARG A 14 -14.26 21.70 -15.70
CA ARG A 14 -14.73 20.31 -15.80
C ARG A 14 -13.61 19.30 -15.48
N LYS A 15 -12.42 19.49 -16.05
CA LYS A 15 -11.23 18.65 -15.76
C LYS A 15 -10.83 18.74 -14.29
N LYS A 16 -10.83 19.94 -13.71
CA LYS A 16 -10.51 20.14 -12.30
C LYS A 16 -11.50 19.44 -11.37
N LEU A 17 -12.80 19.58 -11.62
CA LEU A 17 -13.85 18.88 -10.86
C LEU A 17 -13.76 17.36 -10.97
N LYS A 18 -13.47 16.82 -12.17
CA LYS A 18 -13.21 15.38 -12.35
C LYS A 18 -11.99 14.94 -11.55
N LYS A 19 -10.90 15.69 -11.59
CA LYS A 19 -9.68 15.40 -10.81
C LYS A 19 -9.93 15.44 -9.30
N GLU A 20 -10.71 16.40 -8.83
CA GLU A 20 -11.12 16.49 -7.42
C GLU A 20 -12.04 15.33 -7.00
N ALA A 21 -12.95 14.89 -7.88
CA ALA A 21 -13.79 13.72 -7.64
C ALA A 21 -12.95 12.44 -7.58
N ASP A 22 -12.03 12.24 -8.54
CA ASP A 22 -11.08 11.12 -8.56
C ASP A 22 -10.22 11.08 -7.30
N MET A 23 -9.69 12.24 -6.85
CA MET A 23 -8.91 12.33 -5.62
C MET A 23 -9.73 11.95 -4.40
N LYS A 24 -10.99 12.38 -4.32
CA LYS A 24 -11.90 12.02 -3.21
C LYS A 24 -12.25 10.53 -3.19
N GLN A 25 -12.15 9.84 -4.32
CA GLN A 25 -12.44 8.42 -4.43
C GLN A 25 -11.22 7.52 -4.23
N ARG A 26 -10.00 8.08 -4.17
CA ARG A 26 -8.78 7.33 -3.84
C ARG A 26 -8.67 7.14 -2.34
N ILE A 27 -9.12 5.97 -1.87
CA ILE A 27 -8.98 5.54 -0.49
C ILE A 27 -7.79 4.58 -0.42
N GLU A 28 -6.73 4.97 0.28
CA GLU A 28 -5.63 4.08 0.68
C GLU A 28 -5.91 3.62 2.10
N LEU A 29 -6.01 2.31 2.31
CA LEU A 29 -6.25 1.75 3.64
C LEU A 29 -4.99 1.78 4.50
N ILE A 30 -3.86 1.40 3.90
CA ILE A 30 -2.53 1.45 4.51
C ILE A 30 -1.67 2.33 3.60
N GLN A 31 -1.07 3.36 4.18
CA GLN A 31 -0.28 4.33 3.45
C GLN A 31 0.92 3.66 2.77
N GLY A 32 1.04 3.84 1.45
CA GLY A 32 2.19 3.34 0.69
C GLY A 32 2.33 1.81 0.69
N PHE A 33 1.19 1.09 0.74
CA PHE A 33 1.15 -0.38 0.66
C PHE A 33 1.41 -0.89 -0.76
N GLU A 34 2.64 -0.68 -1.25
CA GLU A 34 3.08 -1.04 -2.60
C GLU A 34 4.55 -1.47 -2.64
N MET A 35 4.99 -2.04 -3.76
CA MET A 35 6.38 -2.36 -4.05
C MET A 35 6.80 -1.72 -5.39
N PRO A 36 8.06 -1.27 -5.55
CA PRO A 36 8.48 -0.56 -6.76
C PRO A 36 8.37 -1.35 -8.07
N MET A 37 8.36 -2.68 -8.01
CA MET A 37 8.31 -3.54 -9.19
C MET A 37 7.31 -4.68 -9.01
N LEU A 38 7.63 -5.64 -8.15
CA LEU A 38 6.74 -6.76 -7.83
C LEU A 38 6.91 -7.17 -6.37
N SER A 39 5.83 -7.68 -5.79
CA SER A 39 5.86 -8.37 -4.50
C SER A 39 5.89 -9.88 -4.73
N SER A 40 6.65 -10.62 -3.91
CA SER A 40 6.82 -12.07 -4.04
C SER A 40 6.09 -12.86 -2.94
N CYS A 41 6.16 -12.41 -1.69
CA CYS A 41 5.47 -13.03 -0.56
C CYS A 41 4.78 -11.97 0.29
N ILE A 42 3.59 -12.32 0.80
CA ILE A 42 2.84 -11.56 1.79
C ILE A 42 2.50 -12.51 2.94
N GLN A 43 2.81 -12.11 4.16
CA GLN A 43 2.44 -12.84 5.38
C GLN A 43 1.95 -11.86 6.44
N MET A 44 1.05 -12.32 7.29
CA MET A 44 0.52 -11.58 8.43
C MET A 44 0.91 -12.30 9.71
N THR A 45 1.25 -11.55 10.75
CA THR A 45 1.48 -12.10 12.09
C THR A 45 0.19 -12.71 12.65
N ARG A 46 0.31 -13.63 13.63
CA ARG A 46 -0.86 -14.33 14.17
C ARG A 46 -1.78 -13.41 14.96
N ASP A 47 -1.22 -12.40 15.60
CA ASP A 47 -1.94 -11.33 16.29
C ASP A 47 -2.66 -10.36 15.33
N GLY A 48 -2.41 -10.47 14.01
CA GLY A 48 -2.98 -9.62 12.99
C GLY A 48 -2.47 -8.17 12.99
N GLN A 49 -1.40 -7.86 13.71
CA GLN A 49 -0.92 -6.48 13.87
C GLN A 49 0.11 -6.07 12.80
N TYR A 50 0.77 -7.04 12.16
CA TYR A 50 1.86 -6.77 11.23
C TYR A 50 1.71 -7.53 9.92
N ILE A 51 1.93 -6.82 8.82
CA ILE A 51 1.96 -7.38 7.48
C ILE A 51 3.37 -7.28 6.94
N PHE A 52 3.97 -8.41 6.62
CA PHE A 52 5.27 -8.48 5.96
C PHE A 52 5.08 -8.74 4.47
N VAL A 53 5.75 -7.95 3.66
CA VAL A 53 5.74 -8.06 2.19
C VAL A 53 7.18 -8.07 1.67
N THR A 54 7.53 -9.03 0.84
CA THR A 54 8.82 -9.07 0.15
C THR A 54 8.69 -8.63 -1.29
N GLY A 55 9.75 -8.04 -1.86
CA GLY A 55 9.78 -7.61 -3.26
C GLY A 55 11.14 -7.78 -3.91
N ALA A 56 11.15 -7.84 -5.25
CA ALA A 56 12.35 -8.21 -6.04
C ALA A 56 13.28 -7.03 -6.38
N TYR A 57 12.76 -5.80 -6.49
CA TYR A 57 13.59 -4.63 -6.86
C TYR A 57 14.42 -4.13 -5.67
N LYS A 58 15.75 -4.36 -5.76
CA LYS A 58 16.67 -4.35 -4.60
C LYS A 58 16.03 -5.22 -3.51
N PRO A 59 16.21 -6.55 -3.59
CA PRO A 59 15.47 -7.52 -2.78
C PRO A 59 15.23 -7.00 -1.38
N ARG A 60 13.97 -6.92 -0.94
CA ARG A 60 13.62 -6.27 0.32
C ARG A 60 12.45 -6.93 1.02
N VAL A 61 12.33 -6.64 2.30
CA VAL A 61 11.14 -6.84 3.11
C VAL A 61 10.64 -5.50 3.65
N ARG A 62 9.33 -5.28 3.55
CA ARG A 62 8.60 -4.22 4.23
C ARG A 62 7.71 -4.82 5.31
N CYS A 63 7.68 -4.19 6.47
CA CYS A 63 6.74 -4.50 7.54
C CYS A 63 5.79 -3.31 7.70
N TYR A 64 4.50 -3.56 7.59
CA TYR A 64 3.44 -2.58 7.82
C TYR A 64 2.77 -2.84 9.16
N ASP A 65 2.47 -1.77 9.89
CA ASP A 65 1.74 -1.82 11.15
C ASP A 65 0.26 -1.51 10.89
N VAL A 66 -0.63 -2.43 11.26
CA VAL A 66 -2.06 -2.32 11.00
C VAL A 66 -2.73 -1.28 11.90
N ASN A 67 -2.20 -1.02 13.09
CA ASN A 67 -2.75 0.02 13.98
C ASN A 67 -2.39 1.43 13.50
N GLU A 68 -1.17 1.60 13.00
CA GLU A 68 -0.67 2.89 12.50
C GLU A 68 -0.96 3.09 10.99
N LEU A 69 -1.55 2.10 10.33
CA LEU A 69 -1.90 2.10 8.91
C LEU A 69 -0.75 2.56 7.99
N SER A 70 0.48 2.18 8.32
CA SER A 70 1.67 2.71 7.65
C SER A 70 2.86 1.75 7.69
N LEU A 71 3.92 2.10 6.95
CA LEU A 71 5.18 1.35 6.92
C LEU A 71 5.90 1.50 8.26
N LYS A 72 6.10 0.38 8.96
CA LYS A 72 6.89 0.33 10.19
C LYS A 72 8.39 0.37 9.91
N PHE A 73 8.84 -0.47 8.98
CA PHE A 73 10.23 -0.47 8.52
C PHE A 73 10.39 -1.17 7.16
N GLU A 74 11.52 -0.92 6.50
CA GLU A 74 12.00 -1.72 5.37
C GLU A 74 13.47 -2.13 5.53
N ARG A 75 13.82 -3.29 4.98
CA ARG A 75 15.20 -3.82 4.96
C ARG A 75 15.48 -4.51 3.63
N CYS A 76 16.71 -4.39 3.15
CA CYS A 76 17.17 -5.09 1.95
C CYS A 76 17.78 -6.45 2.30
N PHE A 77 17.71 -7.36 1.35
CA PHE A 77 18.37 -8.64 1.31
C PHE A 77 19.43 -8.65 0.21
N ASP A 78 20.39 -9.56 0.32
CA ASP A 78 21.38 -9.79 -0.74
C ASP A 78 20.76 -10.51 -1.95
N ASN A 79 19.72 -11.33 -1.71
CA ASN A 79 19.05 -12.15 -2.72
C ASN A 79 17.52 -12.11 -2.56
N GLU A 80 16.81 -12.51 -3.61
CA GLU A 80 15.34 -12.57 -3.61
C GLU A 80 14.78 -13.58 -2.59
N CYS A 81 13.72 -13.19 -1.90
CA CYS A 81 12.98 -14.07 -1.01
C CYS A 81 11.91 -14.84 -1.81
N ILE A 82 12.07 -16.16 -1.89
CA ILE A 82 11.13 -17.08 -2.56
C ILE A 82 9.93 -17.42 -1.67
N GLN A 83 10.18 -17.66 -0.37
CA GLN A 83 9.14 -17.98 0.60
C GLN A 83 9.54 -17.49 2.00
N MET A 84 8.57 -17.01 2.75
CA MET A 84 8.75 -16.51 4.11
C MET A 84 7.68 -17.10 5.03
N LYS A 85 8.04 -17.37 6.29
CA LYS A 85 7.12 -17.81 7.34
C LYS A 85 7.42 -17.08 8.64
N ILE A 86 6.39 -16.55 9.27
CA ILE A 86 6.47 -15.91 10.59
C ILE A 86 6.39 -17.02 11.65
N LEU A 87 7.35 -17.01 12.57
CA LEU A 87 7.48 -18.05 13.61
C LEU A 87 6.76 -17.65 14.90
N SER A 88 6.88 -16.38 15.29
CA SER A 88 6.31 -15.79 16.50
C SER A 88 4.87 -15.30 16.28
N GLU A 89 4.23 -14.84 17.35
CA GLU A 89 2.88 -14.26 17.28
C GLU A 89 2.88 -12.84 16.71
N ASP A 90 3.98 -12.11 16.88
CA ASP A 90 4.17 -10.71 16.45
C ASP A 90 5.46 -10.52 15.60
N TYR A 91 5.85 -9.27 15.37
CA TYR A 91 7.07 -8.90 14.63
C TYR A 91 8.36 -8.93 15.47
N SER A 92 8.24 -9.14 16.79
CA SER A 92 9.37 -9.08 17.71
C SER A 92 10.27 -10.32 17.56
N LYS A 93 11.46 -10.23 18.16
CA LYS A 93 12.46 -11.30 18.10
C LYS A 93 12.15 -12.41 19.09
#